data_AF-A0A9E7LFL9-F1
#
_entry.id   AF-A0A9E7LFL9-F1
#
_cell.length_a   1.000
_cell.length_b   1.000
_cell.length_c   1.000
_cell.angle_alpha   90.00
_cell.angle_beta   90.00
_cell.angle_gamma   90.00
#
_symmetry.space_group_name_H-M   'P 1'
#
loop_
_entity.id
_entity.type
_entity.pdbx_description
1 polymer ?
#
loop_
_entity_poly.entity_id
_entity_poly.type
_entity_poly.pdbx_seq_one_letter_code
_entity_poly.pdbx_strand_id
1 'polypeptide(L)'
;MDSPRMHISLEKCTGVDASHLTITAPTESPNTDGIHITHSKNVKIANSFIGTGDDCISIVSGSKNVMATNIVCGPGHGISIGSLGAHNSEAQVSNVTVDRARFIGTTNGVRIKTWQGGKGYAKSLTFKNIVMHNVLNPIIIDQNYCDSQNPCHRQASAVQVMDVLYQNIKGTSASEVAINLQCSNDRPCRHVLLQDVNLVGVGGDSAKTLCSNVQWIKRGTVIPPPRVHD
;
A
#
# COMPACT_ATOMS: atom_id res chain seq x y z
N MET A 1 -0.41 21.60 -8.60
CA MET A 1 0.45 22.14 -7.53
C MET A 1 -0.47 22.59 -6.42
N ASP A 2 -0.14 22.25 -5.18
CA ASP A 2 -0.71 22.81 -3.95
C ASP A 2 -2.25 22.79 -3.89
N SER A 3 -2.86 21.68 -4.30
CA SER A 3 -4.29 21.47 -4.06
C SER A 3 -4.55 21.47 -2.55
N PRO A 4 -5.59 22.15 -2.04
CA PRO A 4 -5.95 22.11 -0.61
C PRO A 4 -6.49 20.75 -0.17
N ARG A 5 -6.69 19.83 -1.13
CA ARG A 5 -7.12 18.45 -0.96
C ARG A 5 -6.41 17.59 -2.02
N MET A 6 -7.08 16.57 -2.53
CA MET A 6 -6.55 15.67 -3.55
C MET A 6 -6.29 16.42 -4.87
N HIS A 7 -5.25 16.05 -5.60
CA HIS A 7 -4.86 16.72 -6.85
C HIS A 7 -5.63 16.20 -8.06
N ILE A 8 -5.75 14.86 -8.18
CA ILE A 8 -6.52 14.21 -9.23
C ILE A 8 -7.43 13.18 -8.59
N SER A 9 -8.74 13.28 -8.82
CA SER A 9 -9.73 12.26 -8.45
C SER A 9 -10.29 11.59 -9.70
N LEU A 10 -10.12 10.27 -9.81
CA LEU A 10 -10.65 9.42 -10.87
C LEU A 10 -11.85 8.63 -10.34
N GLU A 11 -13.03 9.21 -10.49
CA GLU A 11 -14.28 8.66 -9.94
C GLU A 11 -15.17 8.10 -11.04
N LYS A 12 -15.55 6.81 -10.94
CA LYS A 12 -16.46 6.15 -11.89
C LYS A 12 -15.96 6.21 -13.34
N CYS A 13 -14.65 6.28 -13.54
CA CYS A 13 -14.03 6.33 -14.86
C CYS A 13 -13.81 4.92 -15.43
N THR A 14 -13.77 4.82 -16.75
CA THR A 14 -13.31 3.59 -17.43
C THR A 14 -12.33 3.96 -18.54
N GLY A 15 -11.17 3.29 -18.58
CA GLY A 15 -10.18 3.50 -19.64
C GLY A 15 -9.41 4.80 -19.49
N VAL A 16 -8.79 5.02 -18.33
CA VAL A 16 -7.97 6.21 -18.08
C VAL A 16 -6.51 5.89 -18.34
N ASP A 17 -5.82 6.77 -19.06
CA ASP A 17 -4.37 6.79 -19.19
C ASP A 17 -3.84 8.15 -18.72
N ALA A 18 -3.08 8.15 -17.63
CA ALA A 18 -2.48 9.34 -17.04
C ALA A 18 -0.96 9.15 -17.02
N SER A 19 -0.21 9.99 -17.72
CA SER A 19 1.24 9.85 -17.77
C SER A 19 1.98 11.17 -17.77
N HIS A 20 3.27 11.12 -17.42
CA HIS A 20 4.17 12.28 -17.42
C HIS A 20 3.69 13.41 -16.51
N LEU A 21 3.09 13.04 -15.37
CA LEU A 21 2.57 14.00 -14.40
C LEU A 21 3.66 14.37 -13.40
N THR A 22 3.68 15.65 -13.01
CA THR A 22 4.42 16.16 -11.87
C THR A 22 3.42 16.75 -10.89
N ILE A 23 3.25 16.11 -9.74
CA ILE A 23 2.33 16.55 -8.69
C ILE A 23 3.15 16.84 -7.45
N THR A 24 3.03 18.07 -6.93
CA THR A 24 3.69 18.45 -5.68
C THR A 24 2.73 19.17 -4.73
N ALA A 25 2.89 18.89 -3.44
CA ALA A 25 2.34 19.65 -2.33
C ALA A 25 3.28 19.57 -1.10
N PRO A 26 3.18 20.51 -0.15
CA PRO A 26 3.97 20.46 1.08
C PRO A 26 3.71 19.18 1.87
N THR A 27 4.76 18.62 2.48
CA THR A 27 4.68 17.38 3.27
C THR A 27 3.73 17.48 4.46
N GLU A 28 3.60 18.67 5.06
CA GLU A 28 2.72 18.91 6.20
C GLU A 28 1.26 19.17 5.80
N SER A 29 0.93 19.11 4.49
CA SER A 29 -0.41 19.41 4.00
C SER A 29 -1.31 18.17 4.03
N PRO A 30 -2.24 18.05 4.98
CA PRO A 30 -3.04 16.83 5.13
C PRO A 30 -3.98 16.63 3.94
N ASN A 31 -4.30 15.37 3.63
CA ASN A 31 -5.29 14.98 2.61
C ASN A 31 -4.97 15.49 1.19
N THR A 32 -3.69 15.71 0.89
CA THR A 32 -3.22 16.16 -0.41
C THR A 32 -2.85 15.01 -1.35
N ASP A 33 -3.68 13.96 -1.40
CA ASP A 33 -3.39 12.80 -2.26
C ASP A 33 -3.02 13.23 -3.68
N GLY A 34 -2.03 12.56 -4.27
CA GLY A 34 -1.64 12.83 -5.65
C GLY A 34 -2.71 12.39 -6.62
N ILE A 35 -2.95 11.08 -6.69
CA ILE A 35 -3.99 10.50 -7.56
C ILE A 35 -4.86 9.56 -6.75
N HIS A 36 -6.14 9.90 -6.63
CA HIS A 36 -7.13 9.05 -6.00
C HIS A 36 -7.98 8.32 -7.03
N ILE A 37 -8.16 7.02 -6.85
CA ILE A 37 -8.91 6.15 -7.76
C ILE A 37 -10.03 5.46 -6.99
N THR A 38 -11.27 5.72 -7.38
CA THR A 38 -12.47 5.15 -6.76
C THR A 38 -13.50 4.75 -7.81
N HIS A 39 -14.12 3.58 -7.65
CA HIS A 39 -15.15 3.07 -8.57
C HIS A 39 -14.72 3.03 -10.06
N SER A 40 -13.43 2.96 -10.34
CA SER A 40 -12.88 3.12 -11.69
C SER A 40 -12.27 1.83 -12.24
N LYS A 41 -12.33 1.66 -13.56
CA LYS A 41 -11.87 0.44 -14.25
C LYS A 41 -10.84 0.76 -15.33
N ASN A 42 -9.85 -0.11 -15.50
CA ASN A 42 -8.83 0.01 -16.55
C ASN A 42 -8.11 1.37 -16.48
N VAL A 43 -7.44 1.61 -15.35
CA VAL A 43 -6.69 2.85 -15.10
C VAL A 43 -5.20 2.57 -15.23
N LYS A 44 -4.51 3.37 -16.02
CA LYS A 44 -3.05 3.34 -16.16
C LYS A 44 -2.46 4.66 -15.70
N ILE A 45 -1.46 4.57 -14.84
CA ILE A 45 -0.65 5.71 -14.40
C ILE A 45 0.81 5.38 -14.73
N ALA A 46 1.48 6.24 -15.49
CA ALA A 46 2.84 5.95 -15.96
C ALA A 46 3.79 7.15 -15.93
N ASN A 47 5.07 6.91 -15.65
CA ASN A 47 6.15 7.89 -15.82
C ASN A 47 5.91 9.21 -15.07
N SER A 48 5.51 9.14 -13.80
CA SER A 48 5.09 10.32 -13.04
C SER A 48 5.91 10.52 -11.77
N PHE A 49 6.08 11.78 -11.39
CA PHE A 49 6.63 12.21 -10.10
C PHE A 49 5.51 12.75 -9.22
N ILE A 50 5.37 12.21 -8.01
CA ILE A 50 4.33 12.58 -7.07
C ILE A 50 4.96 12.75 -5.68
N GLY A 51 4.95 13.97 -5.15
CA GLY A 51 5.39 14.25 -3.78
C GLY A 51 4.37 15.12 -3.07
N THR A 52 3.69 14.60 -2.05
CA THR A 52 2.59 15.31 -1.38
C THR A 52 2.68 15.14 0.14
N GLY A 53 1.69 15.66 0.88
CA GLY A 53 1.52 15.39 2.30
C GLY A 53 0.67 14.17 2.62
N ASP A 54 0.17 13.45 1.61
CA ASP A 54 -0.64 12.23 1.79
C ASP A 54 -0.26 11.15 0.75
N ASP A 55 -1.17 10.22 0.43
CA ASP A 55 -0.92 9.12 -0.50
C ASP A 55 -0.51 9.65 -1.89
N CYS A 56 0.59 9.14 -2.46
CA CYS A 56 0.96 9.44 -3.84
C CYS A 56 -0.13 8.93 -4.80
N ILE A 57 -0.57 7.68 -4.57
CA ILE A 57 -1.70 7.08 -5.27
C ILE A 57 -2.52 6.32 -4.23
N SER A 58 -3.80 6.65 -4.11
CA SER A 58 -4.77 5.93 -3.28
C SER A 58 -5.77 5.20 -4.17
N ILE A 59 -5.93 3.88 -3.97
CA ILE A 59 -6.81 3.01 -4.76
C ILE A 59 -7.84 2.42 -3.83
N VAL A 60 -9.08 2.89 -3.94
CA VAL A 60 -10.16 2.55 -3.01
C VAL A 60 -11.28 1.74 -3.68
N SER A 61 -12.33 1.46 -2.91
CA SER A 61 -13.43 0.57 -3.28
C SER A 61 -14.01 0.82 -4.68
N GLY A 62 -14.45 -0.26 -5.33
CA GLY A 62 -15.02 -0.27 -6.67
C GLY A 62 -13.97 -0.21 -7.79
N SER A 63 -12.68 -0.15 -7.46
CA SER A 63 -11.60 -0.04 -8.44
C SER A 63 -11.08 -1.40 -8.91
N LYS A 64 -10.88 -1.53 -10.23
CA LYS A 64 -10.42 -2.78 -10.85
C LYS A 64 -9.50 -2.54 -12.04
N ASN A 65 -8.50 -3.40 -12.23
CA ASN A 65 -7.54 -3.31 -13.34
C ASN A 65 -6.80 -1.96 -13.31
N VAL A 66 -6.05 -1.73 -12.23
CA VAL A 66 -5.25 -0.51 -12.04
C VAL A 66 -3.77 -0.85 -12.21
N MET A 67 -3.07 -0.11 -13.06
CA MET A 67 -1.64 -0.29 -13.30
C MET A 67 -0.91 1.03 -13.06
N ALA A 68 -0.06 1.06 -12.05
CA ALA A 68 0.86 2.17 -11.78
C ALA A 68 2.28 1.71 -12.15
N THR A 69 2.94 2.40 -13.07
CA THR A 69 4.25 1.97 -13.58
C THR A 69 5.24 3.12 -13.69
N ASN A 70 6.50 2.91 -13.31
CA ASN A 70 7.53 3.95 -13.38
C ASN A 70 7.14 5.21 -12.60
N ILE A 71 6.83 5.04 -11.32
CA ILE A 71 6.38 6.11 -10.42
C ILE A 71 7.50 6.47 -9.46
N VAL A 72 7.80 7.76 -9.35
CA VAL A 72 8.61 8.30 -8.25
C VAL A 72 7.66 8.92 -7.24
N CYS A 73 7.65 8.38 -6.03
CA CYS A 73 6.78 8.79 -4.93
C CYS A 73 7.64 9.28 -3.77
N GLY A 74 7.41 10.51 -3.31
CA GLY A 74 8.14 11.04 -2.16
C GLY A 74 8.41 12.53 -2.23
N PRO A 75 8.15 13.28 -1.13
CA PRO A 75 7.61 12.84 0.17
C PRO A 75 6.11 12.42 0.09
N GLY A 76 5.54 11.91 1.18
CA GLY A 76 4.12 11.51 1.28
C GLY A 76 3.88 10.15 1.94
N HIS A 77 2.66 9.62 1.82
CA HIS A 77 2.22 8.38 2.47
C HIS A 77 2.40 7.09 1.65
N GLY A 78 3.02 7.18 0.46
CA GLY A 78 3.27 6.02 -0.38
C GLY A 78 2.13 5.70 -1.36
N ILE A 79 2.05 4.45 -1.80
CA ILE A 79 0.96 3.96 -2.65
C ILE A 79 0.09 3.03 -1.80
N SER A 80 -1.18 3.41 -1.66
CA SER A 80 -2.11 2.76 -0.74
C SER A 80 -3.29 2.10 -1.46
N ILE A 81 -3.57 0.85 -1.09
CA ILE A 81 -4.86 0.22 -1.32
C ILE A 81 -5.74 0.49 -0.09
N GLY A 82 -6.82 1.24 -0.29
CA GLY A 82 -7.75 1.63 0.77
C GLY A 82 -7.64 3.09 1.22
N SER A 83 -8.33 3.49 2.29
CA SER A 83 -8.97 2.57 3.26
C SER A 83 -10.20 1.85 2.70
N LEU A 84 -10.37 0.57 3.07
CA LEU A 84 -11.45 -0.29 2.57
C LEU A 84 -12.36 -0.75 3.70
N GLY A 85 -13.68 -0.70 3.48
CA GLY A 85 -14.67 -1.28 4.38
C GLY A 85 -15.04 -0.41 5.58
N ALA A 86 -14.83 0.91 5.50
CA ALA A 86 -15.22 1.85 6.54
C ALA A 86 -16.70 1.69 6.91
N HIS A 87 -17.07 1.90 8.18
CA HIS A 87 -18.45 1.79 8.66
C HIS A 87 -19.12 0.45 8.31
N ASN A 88 -18.37 -0.65 8.41
CA ASN A 88 -18.85 -2.01 8.13
C ASN A 88 -19.37 -2.21 6.70
N SER A 89 -18.94 -1.34 5.78
CA SER A 89 -19.32 -1.39 4.36
C SER A 89 -18.61 -2.52 3.62
N GLU A 90 -19.19 -2.89 2.49
CA GLU A 90 -18.53 -3.74 1.52
C GLU A 90 -17.54 -2.92 0.68
N ALA A 91 -16.33 -3.44 0.51
CA ALA A 91 -15.33 -2.87 -0.35
C ALA A 91 -14.69 -3.92 -1.25
N GLN A 92 -14.53 -3.56 -2.53
CA GLN A 92 -13.95 -4.45 -3.53
C GLN A 92 -12.86 -3.73 -4.32
N VAL A 93 -11.63 -4.24 -4.25
CA VAL A 93 -10.51 -3.84 -5.12
C VAL A 93 -9.91 -5.09 -5.71
N SER A 94 -9.63 -5.09 -7.01
CA SER A 94 -8.98 -6.25 -7.65
C SER A 94 -8.09 -5.92 -8.83
N ASN A 95 -7.10 -6.79 -9.05
CA ASN A 95 -6.18 -6.70 -10.17
C ASN A 95 -5.46 -5.35 -10.22
N VAL A 96 -4.63 -5.11 -9.20
CA VAL A 96 -3.80 -3.90 -9.10
C VAL A 96 -2.35 -4.31 -9.27
N THR A 97 -1.63 -3.59 -10.12
CA THR A 97 -0.18 -3.77 -10.30
C THR A 97 0.54 -2.44 -10.10
N VAL A 98 1.49 -2.43 -9.17
CA VAL A 98 2.50 -1.38 -9.03
C VAL A 98 3.83 -1.98 -9.49
N ASP A 99 4.40 -1.42 -10.55
CA ASP A 99 5.63 -1.92 -11.16
C ASP A 99 6.65 -0.77 -11.34
N ARG A 100 7.93 -1.03 -11.07
CA ARG A 100 9.01 -0.02 -11.24
C ARG A 100 8.74 1.26 -10.47
N ALA A 101 8.44 1.17 -9.17
CA ALA A 101 8.23 2.35 -8.32
C ALA A 101 9.47 2.67 -7.48
N ARG A 102 9.74 3.97 -7.25
CA ARG A 102 10.76 4.45 -6.32
C ARG A 102 10.11 5.28 -5.22
N PHE A 103 10.31 4.88 -3.97
CA PHE A 103 9.84 5.61 -2.78
C PHE A 103 11.02 6.33 -2.11
N ILE A 104 10.85 7.61 -1.79
CA ILE A 104 11.92 8.45 -1.24
C ILE A 104 11.38 9.25 -0.06
N GLY A 105 11.85 8.96 1.16
CA GLY A 105 11.46 9.73 2.34
C GLY A 105 9.96 9.70 2.64
N THR A 106 9.24 8.66 2.19
CA THR A 106 7.80 8.52 2.44
C THR A 106 7.55 7.86 3.79
N THR A 107 6.38 8.12 4.38
CA THR A 107 5.97 7.46 5.63
C THR A 107 5.64 5.98 5.41
N ASN A 108 5.19 5.60 4.20
CA ASN A 108 5.01 4.21 3.81
C ASN A 108 5.51 3.96 2.39
N GLY A 109 5.83 2.71 2.06
CA GLY A 109 6.08 2.29 0.68
C GLY A 109 4.77 1.85 0.03
N VAL A 110 4.53 0.54 0.03
CA VAL A 110 3.28 -0.05 -0.46
C VAL A 110 2.43 -0.51 0.72
N ARG A 111 1.18 -0.04 0.77
CA ARG A 111 0.30 -0.20 1.94
C ARG A 111 -1.06 -0.75 1.52
N ILE A 112 -1.58 -1.71 2.28
CA ILE A 112 -2.98 -2.15 2.21
C ILE A 112 -3.62 -1.83 3.57
N LYS A 113 -4.65 -0.98 3.58
CA LYS A 113 -5.36 -0.56 4.81
C LYS A 113 -6.85 -0.91 4.72
N THR A 114 -7.35 -1.72 5.65
CA THR A 114 -8.78 -2.09 5.72
C THR A 114 -9.32 -1.94 7.13
N TRP A 115 -10.55 -1.47 7.25
CA TRP A 115 -11.23 -1.31 8.53
C TRP A 115 -11.72 -2.64 9.10
N GLN A 116 -11.67 -2.78 10.41
CA GLN A 116 -12.42 -3.84 11.11
C GLN A 116 -13.92 -3.65 10.88
N GLY A 117 -14.65 -4.76 10.81
CA GLY A 117 -16.08 -4.79 10.52
C GLY A 117 -16.41 -4.75 9.02
N GLY A 118 -15.47 -4.32 8.16
CA GLY A 118 -15.63 -4.29 6.71
C GLY A 118 -15.89 -5.66 6.06
N LYS A 119 -16.38 -5.64 4.81
CA LYS A 119 -16.72 -6.84 4.01
C LYS A 119 -16.16 -6.73 2.59
N GLY A 120 -16.20 -7.82 1.82
CA GLY A 120 -15.71 -7.84 0.43
C GLY A 120 -14.27 -8.31 0.33
N TYR A 121 -13.49 -7.76 -0.61
CA TYR A 121 -12.14 -8.24 -0.90
C TYR A 121 -11.18 -7.17 -1.42
N ALA A 122 -9.89 -7.39 -1.16
CA ALA A 122 -8.78 -6.79 -1.86
C ALA A 122 -7.92 -7.93 -2.41
N LYS A 123 -7.97 -8.19 -3.72
CA LYS A 123 -7.38 -9.41 -4.30
C LYS A 123 -6.58 -9.20 -5.57
N SER A 124 -5.63 -10.11 -5.81
CA SER A 124 -4.77 -10.07 -7.01
C SER A 124 -4.01 -8.75 -7.08
N LEU A 125 -3.19 -8.51 -6.05
CA LEU A 125 -2.40 -7.30 -5.88
C LEU A 125 -0.93 -7.63 -6.13
N THR A 126 -0.28 -6.91 -7.02
CA THR A 126 1.13 -7.12 -7.36
C THR A 126 1.93 -5.85 -7.14
N PHE A 127 2.95 -5.93 -6.30
CA PHE A 127 3.92 -4.87 -6.05
C PHE A 127 5.30 -5.41 -6.45
N LYS A 128 5.87 -4.92 -7.55
CA LYS A 128 7.12 -5.48 -8.08
C LYS A 128 8.11 -4.46 -8.60
N ASN A 129 9.39 -4.85 -8.58
CA ASN A 129 10.51 -4.02 -9.05
C ASN A 129 10.54 -2.66 -8.33
N ILE A 130 10.50 -2.68 -7.00
CA ILE A 130 10.37 -1.46 -6.19
C ILE A 130 11.71 -1.14 -5.51
N VAL A 131 12.08 0.14 -5.51
CA VAL A 131 13.23 0.65 -4.77
C VAL A 131 12.76 1.62 -3.70
N MET A 132 13.25 1.45 -2.48
CA MET A 132 12.87 2.28 -1.32
C MET A 132 14.11 2.96 -0.72
N HIS A 133 14.01 4.26 -0.44
CA HIS A 133 15.07 5.03 0.18
C HIS A 133 14.51 5.78 1.38
N ASN A 134 14.98 5.41 2.57
CA ASN A 134 14.60 6.07 3.82
C ASN A 134 13.07 6.11 4.01
N VAL A 135 12.40 4.97 3.79
CA VAL A 135 10.95 4.85 3.92
C VAL A 135 10.61 4.38 5.33
N LEU A 136 9.74 5.10 6.04
CA LEU A 136 9.47 4.79 7.45
C LEU A 136 8.84 3.41 7.63
N ASN A 137 7.82 3.07 6.83
CA ASN A 137 7.17 1.76 6.85
C ASN A 137 7.09 1.15 5.42
N PRO A 138 8.14 0.44 4.98
CA PRO A 138 8.28 -0.03 3.60
C PRO A 138 7.10 -0.87 3.05
N ILE A 139 6.72 -1.96 3.74
CA ILE A 139 5.64 -2.86 3.31
C ILE A 139 4.65 -3.02 4.45
N ILE A 140 3.37 -2.67 4.22
CA ILE A 140 2.31 -2.76 5.22
C ILE A 140 1.08 -3.49 4.67
N ILE A 141 0.55 -4.41 5.47
CA ILE A 141 -0.87 -4.77 5.48
C ILE A 141 -1.40 -4.49 6.87
N ASP A 142 -2.44 -3.67 6.96
CA ASP A 142 -3.14 -3.36 8.20
C ASP A 142 -4.65 -3.58 8.01
N GLN A 143 -5.15 -4.72 8.47
CA GLN A 143 -6.59 -5.02 8.52
C GLN A 143 -7.24 -4.57 9.84
N ASN A 144 -6.50 -3.89 10.71
CA ASN A 144 -6.99 -3.32 11.96
C ASN A 144 -7.05 -1.79 11.91
N TYR A 145 -7.07 -1.21 10.70
CA TYR A 145 -7.04 0.24 10.50
C TYR A 145 -8.18 0.92 11.26
N CYS A 146 -7.84 1.98 11.97
CA CYS A 146 -8.72 2.74 12.83
C CYS A 146 -8.27 4.20 12.81
N ASP A 147 -9.17 5.13 12.45
CA ASP A 147 -8.91 6.57 12.48
C ASP A 147 -9.20 7.14 13.88
N SER A 148 -8.52 6.58 14.88
CA SER A 148 -8.64 6.95 16.28
C SER A 148 -7.29 6.76 16.97
N GLN A 149 -7.01 7.59 17.97
CA GLN A 149 -5.82 7.43 18.82
C GLN A 149 -5.86 6.14 19.65
N ASN A 150 -7.06 5.60 19.90
CA ASN A 150 -7.25 4.34 20.61
C ASN A 150 -7.56 3.21 19.63
N PRO A 151 -7.02 1.98 19.85
CA PRO A 151 -7.38 0.83 19.05
C PRO A 151 -8.90 0.64 19.00
N CYS A 152 -9.44 0.50 17.78
CA CYS A 152 -10.85 0.20 17.58
C CYS A 152 -11.22 -1.11 18.28
N HIS A 153 -12.46 -1.19 18.77
CA HIS A 153 -12.99 -2.45 19.28
C HIS A 153 -12.95 -3.51 18.18
N ARG A 154 -12.46 -4.70 18.54
CA ARG A 154 -12.45 -5.85 17.62
C ARG A 154 -13.86 -6.14 17.13
N GLN A 155 -14.00 -6.27 15.80
CA GLN A 155 -15.24 -6.67 15.14
C GLN A 155 -15.06 -8.00 14.39
N ALA A 156 -16.12 -8.80 14.28
CA ALA A 156 -16.12 -10.15 13.74
C ALA A 156 -16.15 -10.21 12.18
N SER A 157 -15.56 -9.23 11.50
CA SER A 157 -15.39 -9.22 10.05
C SER A 157 -14.27 -8.27 9.63
N ALA A 158 -13.72 -8.50 8.44
CA ALA A 158 -12.83 -7.57 7.75
C ALA A 158 -12.90 -7.83 6.23
N VAL A 159 -12.41 -6.90 5.44
CA VAL A 159 -12.20 -7.11 3.99
C VAL A 159 -11.22 -8.27 3.80
N GLN A 160 -11.54 -9.27 2.99
CA GLN A 160 -10.61 -10.38 2.74
C GLN A 160 -9.46 -9.91 1.84
N VAL A 161 -8.24 -9.89 2.38
CA VAL A 161 -7.01 -9.67 1.60
C VAL A 161 -6.48 -11.01 1.11
N MET A 162 -6.26 -11.17 -0.19
CA MET A 162 -5.73 -12.41 -0.76
C MET A 162 -4.99 -12.24 -2.08
N ASP A 163 -4.12 -13.19 -2.40
CA ASP A 163 -3.33 -13.22 -3.64
C ASP A 163 -2.51 -11.92 -3.80
N VAL A 164 -1.62 -11.68 -2.84
CA VAL A 164 -0.75 -10.50 -2.79
C VAL A 164 0.68 -10.92 -3.09
N LEU A 165 1.26 -10.35 -4.14
CA LEU A 165 2.64 -10.59 -4.54
C LEU A 165 3.49 -9.35 -4.25
N TYR A 166 4.53 -9.53 -3.43
CA TYR A 166 5.63 -8.59 -3.29
C TYR A 166 6.88 -9.21 -3.92
N GLN A 167 7.38 -8.64 -5.02
CA GLN A 167 8.46 -9.24 -5.79
C GLN A 167 9.58 -8.25 -6.13
N ASN A 168 10.85 -8.62 -5.91
CA ASN A 168 12.00 -7.79 -6.29
C ASN A 168 11.88 -6.37 -5.69
N ILE A 169 11.81 -6.31 -4.37
CA ILE A 169 11.70 -5.05 -3.60
C ILE A 169 12.98 -4.87 -2.82
N LYS A 170 13.67 -3.75 -2.98
CA LYS A 170 14.94 -3.48 -2.28
C LYS A 170 15.00 -2.07 -1.72
N GLY A 171 15.73 -1.85 -0.62
CA GLY A 171 15.89 -0.51 -0.10
C GLY A 171 16.18 -0.39 1.39
N THR A 172 15.97 0.83 1.90
CA THR A 172 16.20 1.16 3.31
C THR A 172 14.92 1.59 4.03
N SER A 173 14.75 1.07 5.24
CA SER A 173 13.71 1.41 6.21
C SER A 173 14.22 2.46 7.17
N ALA A 174 13.45 3.52 7.40
CA ALA A 174 13.75 4.55 8.40
C ALA A 174 13.30 4.16 9.82
N SER A 175 12.52 3.07 9.96
CA SER A 175 12.16 2.47 11.24
C SER A 175 12.72 1.05 11.38
N GLU A 176 12.68 0.51 12.60
CA GLU A 176 13.08 -0.87 12.85
C GLU A 176 12.23 -1.91 12.09
N VAL A 177 10.95 -1.62 11.81
CA VAL A 177 10.03 -2.59 11.20
C VAL A 177 9.89 -2.30 9.72
N ALA A 178 10.56 -3.08 8.88
CA ALA A 178 10.51 -2.92 7.43
C ALA A 178 9.26 -3.58 6.80
N ILE A 179 8.82 -4.71 7.35
CA ILE A 179 7.67 -5.47 6.84
C ILE A 179 6.68 -5.66 7.99
N ASN A 180 5.47 -5.15 7.84
CA ASN A 180 4.43 -5.25 8.86
C ASN A 180 3.12 -5.80 8.26
N LEU A 181 2.82 -7.06 8.50
CA LEU A 181 1.66 -7.77 7.95
C LEU A 181 0.69 -8.12 9.10
N GLN A 182 -0.17 -7.18 9.46
CA GLN A 182 -1.17 -7.31 10.52
C GLN A 182 -2.55 -7.60 9.93
N CYS A 183 -2.88 -8.88 9.87
CA CYS A 183 -4.14 -9.34 9.31
C CYS A 183 -5.16 -9.65 10.42
N SER A 184 -6.43 -9.64 10.05
CA SER A 184 -7.54 -9.93 10.96
C SER A 184 -7.54 -11.40 11.34
N ASN A 185 -7.77 -11.70 12.62
CA ASN A 185 -8.01 -13.08 13.09
C ASN A 185 -9.23 -13.71 12.39
N ASP A 186 -10.27 -12.92 12.14
CA ASP A 186 -11.55 -13.40 11.60
C ASP A 186 -11.50 -13.54 10.08
N ARG A 187 -10.60 -12.80 9.41
CA ARG A 187 -10.31 -12.89 7.98
C ARG A 187 -8.80 -12.84 7.69
N PRO A 188 -8.05 -13.90 8.03
CA PRO A 188 -6.60 -13.97 7.80
C PRO A 188 -6.24 -13.68 6.34
N CYS A 189 -5.12 -13.03 6.11
CA CYS A 189 -4.61 -12.82 4.75
C CYS A 189 -4.19 -14.15 4.13
N ARG A 190 -4.55 -14.39 2.87
CA ARG A 190 -4.29 -15.65 2.17
C ARG A 190 -3.38 -15.45 0.97
N HIS A 191 -2.49 -16.41 0.73
CA HIS A 191 -1.58 -16.40 -0.43
C HIS A 191 -0.78 -15.11 -0.57
N VAL A 192 -0.11 -14.67 0.51
CA VAL A 192 0.83 -13.56 0.46
C VAL A 192 2.21 -14.10 0.06
N LEU A 193 2.68 -13.78 -1.13
CA LEU A 193 3.99 -14.22 -1.61
C LEU A 193 5.02 -13.08 -1.46
N LEU A 194 6.05 -13.35 -0.66
CA LEU A 194 7.25 -12.53 -0.57
C LEU A 194 8.34 -13.19 -1.41
N GLN A 195 8.77 -12.51 -2.48
CA GLN A 195 9.79 -13.02 -3.39
C GLN A 195 10.89 -11.98 -3.62
N ASP A 196 12.14 -12.32 -3.33
CA ASP A 196 13.30 -11.45 -3.60
C ASP A 196 13.11 -10.03 -2.98
N VAL A 197 12.77 -10.00 -1.69
CA VAL A 197 12.61 -8.78 -0.89
C VAL A 197 13.87 -8.56 -0.06
N ASN A 198 14.51 -7.39 -0.15
CA ASN A 198 15.70 -7.05 0.60
C ASN A 198 15.62 -5.62 1.15
N LEU A 199 15.09 -5.50 2.36
CA LEU A 199 14.95 -4.26 3.10
C LEU A 199 15.84 -4.29 4.34
N VAL A 200 16.66 -3.25 4.50
CA VAL A 200 17.54 -3.07 5.66
C VAL A 200 17.27 -1.73 6.33
N GLY A 201 17.75 -1.51 7.55
CA GLY A 201 17.72 -0.19 8.16
C GLY A 201 18.57 0.82 7.41
N VAL A 202 18.28 2.10 7.57
CA VAL A 202 19.21 3.17 7.15
C VAL A 202 20.58 2.92 7.78
N GLY A 203 21.65 3.10 7.00
CA GLY A 203 23.02 2.77 7.44
C GLY A 203 23.40 1.29 7.33
N GLY A 204 22.48 0.41 6.90
CA GLY A 204 22.72 -1.03 6.76
C GLY A 204 22.34 -1.85 7.99
N ASP A 205 21.70 -1.23 8.97
CA ASP A 205 21.24 -1.88 10.20
C ASP A 205 20.23 -3.01 9.92
N SER A 206 20.08 -3.91 10.89
CA SER A 206 19.06 -4.96 10.80
C SER A 206 17.66 -4.38 10.94
N ALA A 207 16.78 -4.70 9.99
CA ALA A 207 15.34 -4.43 10.09
C ALA A 207 14.58 -5.67 10.59
N LYS A 208 13.31 -5.50 10.93
CA LYS A 208 12.41 -6.54 11.47
C LYS A 208 11.20 -6.74 10.57
N THR A 209 10.68 -7.97 10.62
CA THR A 209 9.36 -8.33 10.08
C THR A 209 8.41 -8.65 11.22
N LEU A 210 7.21 -8.07 11.19
CA LEU A 210 6.09 -8.41 12.07
C LEU A 210 4.96 -9.01 11.24
N CYS A 211 4.44 -10.16 11.68
CA CYS A 211 3.37 -10.88 11.01
C CYS A 211 2.33 -11.33 12.03
N SER A 212 1.04 -11.17 11.70
CA SER A 212 -0.09 -11.69 12.48
C SER A 212 -1.20 -12.12 11.52
N ASN A 213 -1.74 -13.33 11.71
CA ASN A 213 -2.85 -13.90 10.92
C ASN A 213 -2.66 -13.86 9.40
N VAL A 214 -1.45 -14.11 8.93
CA VAL A 214 -1.11 -14.07 7.51
C VAL A 214 -0.53 -15.41 7.07
N GLN A 215 -1.11 -15.98 6.03
CA GLN A 215 -0.54 -17.11 5.32
C GLN A 215 0.40 -16.57 4.24
N TRP A 216 1.69 -16.59 4.54
CA TRP A 216 2.72 -16.14 3.62
C TRP A 216 3.57 -17.29 3.09
N ILE A 217 4.11 -17.10 1.90
CA ILE A 217 5.09 -17.99 1.26
C ILE A 217 6.32 -17.15 0.95
N LYS A 218 7.50 -17.68 1.22
CA LYS A 218 8.79 -17.09 0.85
C LYS A 218 9.34 -17.79 -0.40
N ARG A 219 9.84 -17.01 -1.37
CA ARG A 219 10.65 -17.50 -2.50
C ARG A 219 11.91 -16.66 -2.66
N GLY A 220 13.06 -17.29 -2.86
CA GLY A 220 14.33 -16.57 -2.98
C GLY A 220 14.72 -15.81 -1.70
N THR A 221 15.35 -14.65 -1.87
CA THR A 221 15.85 -13.87 -0.74
C THR A 221 14.72 -13.06 -0.10
N VAL A 222 14.54 -13.15 1.21
CA VAL A 222 13.63 -12.28 1.96
C VAL A 222 14.32 -11.82 3.23
N ILE A 223 14.68 -10.54 3.25
CA ILE A 223 15.33 -9.80 4.32
C ILE A 223 14.48 -8.54 4.59
N PRO A 224 14.07 -8.28 5.84
CA PRO A 224 14.22 -9.16 6.99
C PRO A 224 13.34 -10.42 6.89
N PRO A 225 13.78 -11.57 7.43
CA PRO A 225 13.00 -12.79 7.33
C PRO A 225 11.69 -12.67 8.13
N PRO A 226 10.53 -13.06 7.58
CA PRO A 226 9.31 -13.22 8.37
C PRO A 226 9.53 -14.30 9.44
N ARG A 227 9.07 -14.05 10.66
CA ARG A 227 9.08 -15.07 11.72
C ARG A 227 8.10 -16.17 11.33
N VAL A 228 8.56 -17.42 11.40
CA VAL A 228 7.68 -18.59 11.34
C VAL A 228 6.90 -18.59 12.65
N HIS A 229 5.58 -18.55 12.57
CA HIS A 229 4.76 -18.92 13.72
C HIS A 229 4.61 -20.44 13.64
N ASP A 230 5.18 -21.13 14.63
CA ASP A 230 5.00 -22.57 14.84
C ASP A 230 3.54 -22.91 15.16
#